data_AF-A0A3Q9G937-F1
#
_entry.id   AF-A0A3Q9G937-F1
#
_cell.length_a   1.000
_cell.length_b   1.000
_cell.length_c   1.000
_cell.angle_alpha   90.00
_cell.angle_beta   90.00
_cell.angle_gamma   90.00
#
_symmetry.space_group_name_H-M   'P 1'
#
loop_
_entity.id
_entity.type
_entity.pdbx_description
1 polymer ?
#
loop_
_entity_poly.entity_id
_entity_poly.type
_entity_poly.pdbx_seq_one_letter_code
_entity_poly.pdbx_strand_id
1 'polypeptide(L)' 'MGYATTNAFTGEVEKEFDYATDAEVDEVLDTAQAAFEDWRIKSYAERAVYMRKAA' A
#
# COMPACT_ATOMS: atom_id res chain seq x y z
N MET A 1 -13.42 14.78 -4.05
CA MET A 1 -12.57 15.04 -2.87
C MET A 1 -11.51 13.95 -2.84
N GLY A 2 -10.34 14.23 -2.30
CA GLY A 2 -9.20 13.31 -2.24
C GLY A 2 -8.64 13.21 -0.81
N TYR A 3 -7.48 12.58 -0.65
CA TYR A 3 -6.67 12.67 0.57
C TYR A 3 -5.68 13.83 0.45
N ALA A 4 -5.34 14.48 1.56
CA ALA A 4 -4.37 15.57 1.54
C ALA A 4 -3.44 15.50 2.75
N THR A 5 -2.17 15.86 2.52
CA THR A 5 -1.21 16.11 3.59
C THR A 5 -1.28 17.58 3.96
N THR A 6 -1.68 17.86 5.19
CA THR A 6 -1.67 19.22 5.77
C THR A 6 -0.56 19.31 6.80
N ASN A 7 0.29 20.33 6.69
CA ASN A 7 1.36 20.58 7.64
C ASN A 7 0.75 20.99 9.00
N ALA A 8 1.02 20.21 10.05
CA ALA A 8 0.44 20.46 11.37
C ALA A 8 0.97 21.73 12.06
N PHE A 9 2.11 22.27 11.63
CA PHE A 9 2.70 23.49 12.21
C PHE A 9 2.19 24.76 11.51
N THR A 10 2.11 24.76 10.17
CA THR A 10 1.67 25.94 9.39
C THR A 10 0.20 25.93 9.03
N GLY A 11 -0.45 24.76 9.03
CA GLY A 11 -1.84 24.58 8.59
C GLY A 11 -2.02 24.55 7.06
N GLU A 12 -0.93 24.55 6.29
CA GLU A 12 -0.97 24.58 4.83
C GLU A 12 -1.09 23.18 4.22
N VAL A 13 -1.81 23.05 3.11
CA VAL A 13 -1.89 21.81 2.32
C VAL A 13 -0.62 21.69 1.47
N GLU A 14 0.18 20.65 1.74
CA GLU A 14 1.42 20.39 1.01
C GLU A 14 1.20 19.54 -0.24
N LYS A 15 0.23 18.63 -0.19
CA LYS A 15 -0.05 17.71 -1.30
C LYS A 15 -1.45 17.13 -1.23
N GLU A 16 -2.03 16.90 -2.40
CA GLU A 16 -3.30 16.19 -2.57
C GLU A 16 -3.08 14.89 -3.34
N PHE A 17 -3.96 13.92 -3.08
CA PHE A 17 -3.97 12.58 -3.66
C PHE A 17 -5.41 12.22 -3.98
N ASP A 18 -5.67 11.77 -5.20
CA ASP A 18 -7.02 11.36 -5.59
C ASP A 18 -7.46 10.08 -4.86
N TYR A 19 -8.78 9.89 -4.75
CA TYR A 19 -9.31 8.60 -4.34
C TYR A 19 -9.10 7.57 -5.44
N ALA A 20 -8.84 6.33 -5.03
CA ALA A 20 -8.94 5.21 -5.94
C ALA A 20 -10.40 5.08 -6.43
N THR A 21 -10.55 4.73 -7.70
CA THR A 21 -11.83 4.36 -8.29
C THR A 21 -12.22 2.94 -7.89
N ASP A 22 -13.50 2.60 -7.98
CA ASP A 22 -13.99 1.24 -7.68
C ASP A 22 -13.27 0.18 -8.54
N ALA A 23 -13.02 0.48 -9.82
CA ALA A 23 -12.32 -0.42 -10.74
C ALA A 23 -10.86 -0.67 -10.33
N GLU A 24 -10.15 0.37 -9.88
CA GLU A 24 -8.77 0.22 -9.38
C GLU A 24 -8.73 -0.57 -8.07
N VAL A 25 -9.74 -0.40 -7.21
CA VAL A 25 -9.84 -1.18 -5.97
C VAL A 25 -10.05 -2.66 -6.29
N ASP A 26 -10.97 -2.99 -7.21
CA ASP A 26 -11.22 -4.36 -7.62
C ASP A 26 -9.96 -5.02 -8.22
N GLU A 27 -9.24 -4.32 -9.10
CA GLU A 27 -7.98 -4.81 -9.70
C GLU A 27 -6.90 -5.10 -8.63
N VAL A 28 -6.77 -4.21 -7.64
CA VAL A 28 -5.80 -4.37 -6.55
C VAL A 28 -6.18 -5.54 -5.65
N LEU A 29 -7.47 -5.80 -5.42
CA LEU A 29 -7.92 -6.95 -4.65
C LEU A 29 -7.60 -8.27 -5.34
N ASP A 30 -7.82 -8.38 -6.65
CA ASP A 30 -7.44 -9.56 -7.43
C ASP A 30 -5.93 -9.80 -7.39
N THR A 31 -5.16 -8.73 -7.54
CA THR A 31 -3.69 -8.78 -7.43
C THR A 31 -3.24 -9.25 -6.04
N ALA A 32 -3.88 -8.74 -4.98
CA ALA A 32 -3.57 -9.11 -3.61
C ALA A 32 -3.89 -10.59 -3.32
N GLN A 33 -4.99 -11.11 -3.86
CA GLN A 33 -5.35 -12.52 -3.73
C GLN A 33 -4.31 -13.44 -4.39
N ALA A 34 -3.91 -13.12 -5.63
CA ALA A 34 -2.89 -13.89 -6.34
C ALA A 34 -1.54 -13.86 -5.60
N ALA A 35 -1.15 -12.70 -5.07
CA ALA A 35 0.05 -12.56 -4.26
C ALA A 35 -0.02 -13.38 -2.96
N PHE A 36 -1.16 -13.41 -2.28
CA PHE A 36 -1.36 -14.21 -1.08
C PHE A 36 -1.19 -15.71 -1.34
N GLU A 37 -1.75 -16.21 -2.44
CA GLU A 37 -1.61 -17.63 -2.83
C GLU A 37 -0.15 -18.06 -3.05
N ASP A 38 0.68 -17.18 -3.59
CA ASP A 38 2.13 -17.40 -3.70
C ASP A 38 2.87 -17.22 -2.36
N TRP A 39 2.52 -16.20 -1.58
CA TRP A 39 3.24 -15.86 -0.35
C TRP A 39 2.94 -16.77 0.83
N ARG A 40 1.75 -17.36 0.90
CA ARG A 40 1.33 -18.23 2.01
C ARG A 40 2.16 -19.49 2.14
N ILE A 41 2.83 -19.93 1.07
CA ILE A 41 3.69 -21.13 1.08
C ILE A 41 5.17 -20.82 1.33
N LYS A 42 5.56 -19.53 1.34
CA LYS A 42 6.96 -19.12 1.56
C LYS A 42 7.36 -19.30 3.02
N SER A 43 8.58 -19.78 3.23
CA SER A 43 9.15 -19.94 4.57
C SER A 43 9.37 -18.60 5.27
N TYR A 44 9.52 -18.64 6.59
CA TYR A 44 9.92 -17.45 7.35
C TYR A 44 11.28 -16.90 6.91
N ALA A 45 12.21 -17.76 6.51
CA ALA A 45 13.54 -17.34 6.06
C ALA A 45 13.45 -16.50 4.78
N GLU A 46 12.63 -16.93 3.82
CA GLU A 46 12.38 -16.19 2.58
C GLU A 46 11.70 -14.84 2.86
N ARG A 47 10.65 -14.84 3.70
CA ARG A 47 9.93 -13.60 4.05
C ARG A 47 10.80 -12.61 4.85
N ALA A 48 11.73 -13.10 5.67
CA ALA A 48 12.61 -12.27 6.48
C ALA A 48 13.58 -11.42 5.65
N VAL A 49 13.93 -11.83 4.42
CA VAL A 49 14.80 -11.04 3.53
C VAL A 49 14.16 -9.69 3.21
N TYR A 50 12.86 -9.67 2.92
CA TYR A 50 12.14 -8.44 2.62
C TYR A 50 12.00 -7.53 3.85
N MET A 51 11.70 -8.09 5.02
CA MET A 51 11.59 -7.34 6.27
C MET A 51 12.91 -6.63 6.63
N ARG A 52 14.04 -7.32 6.46
CA ARG A 52 15.37 -6.74 6.71
C ARG A 52 15.75 -5.65 5.72
N LYS A 53 15.21 -5.69 4.50
CA LYS A 53 15.46 -4.67 3.48
C LYS A 53 14.61 -3.41 3.70
N ALA A 54 13.46 -3.55 4.34
CA ALA A 54 12.55 -2.43 4.61
C ALA A 54 12.91 -1.65 5.88
N ALA A 55 13.61 -2.29 6.83
CA ALA A 55 14.13 -1.66 8.05
C ALA A 55 15.32 -0.73 7.75
#